data_AF-A0A958EKW2-F1
#
_entry.id   AF-A0A958EKW2-F1
#
_cell.length_a   1.000
_cell.length_b   1.000
_cell.length_c   1.000
_cell.angle_alpha   90.00
_cell.angle_beta   90.00
_cell.angle_gamma   90.00
#
_symmetry.space_group_name_H-M   'P 1'
#
loop_
_entity.id
_entity.type
_entity.pdbx_description
1 polymer ?
#
loop_
_entity_poly.entity_id
_entity_poly.type
_entity_poly.pdbx_seq_one_letter_code
_entity_poly.pdbx_strand_id
1 'polypeptide(L)'
;MKCFKYLVFPFFVVGCFTTGERGDNGGGVFADPEKQALLMGTFHYHNPGADVAKTKAFDILSEGSQEQLDSLTKLIRDFNPSKIFVEWSFKEQRELDSLYQLYRQGIYFDNPGLSDFYRKNEIFQLLSGSRIACV
;
A
#
# COMPACT_ATOMS: atom_id res chain seq x y z
N MET A 1 14.05 -59.66 -3.50
CA MET A 1 13.74 -59.15 -4.85
C MET A 1 14.09 -57.68 -4.86
N LYS A 2 15.18 -57.33 -5.56
CA LYS A 2 15.65 -55.95 -5.77
C LYS A 2 14.88 -55.39 -6.97
N CYS A 3 14.38 -54.17 -6.87
CA CYS A 3 14.36 -53.24 -8.00
C CYS A 3 14.49 -51.82 -7.47
N PHE A 4 15.76 -51.50 -7.29
CA PHE A 4 16.31 -50.18 -7.12
C PHE A 4 16.22 -49.48 -8.48
N LYS A 5 15.51 -48.36 -8.58
CA LYS A 5 15.57 -47.48 -9.75
C LYS A 5 16.80 -46.57 -9.60
N TYR A 6 17.92 -46.98 -10.18
CA TYR A 6 19.06 -46.09 -10.48
C TYR A 6 18.87 -45.48 -11.87
N LEU A 7 19.65 -44.41 -12.13
CA LEU A 7 20.05 -43.75 -13.40
C LEU A 7 19.50 -42.32 -13.53
N VAL A 8 20.28 -41.26 -13.76
CA VAL A 8 21.72 -40.99 -13.89
C VAL A 8 21.89 -39.48 -13.60
N PHE A 9 22.88 -39.09 -12.79
CA PHE A 9 23.55 -37.79 -12.93
C PHE A 9 24.81 -38.04 -13.78
N PRO A 10 25.15 -37.21 -14.77
CA PRO A 10 26.13 -36.17 -14.44
C PRO A 10 25.97 -34.84 -15.22
N PHE A 11 26.27 -33.74 -14.51
CA PHE A 11 27.19 -32.70 -14.96
C PHE A 11 26.98 -32.09 -16.37
N PHE A 12 26.40 -30.90 -16.40
CA PHE A 12 26.89 -29.84 -17.28
C PHE A 12 27.09 -28.57 -16.44
N VAL A 13 28.31 -28.41 -15.94
CA VAL A 13 28.86 -27.13 -15.52
C VAL A 13 29.30 -26.40 -16.78
N VAL A 14 28.61 -25.31 -17.15
CA VAL A 14 29.11 -24.20 -17.98
C VAL A 14 28.19 -23.00 -17.67
N GLY A 15 28.62 -21.84 -17.18
CA GLY A 15 29.92 -21.38 -16.75
C GLY A 15 29.72 -20.13 -15.88
N CYS A 16 30.49 -20.04 -14.81
CA CYS A 16 30.72 -18.78 -14.11
C CYS A 16 31.66 -17.96 -15.00
N PHE A 17 31.20 -16.82 -15.53
CA PHE A 17 32.11 -15.82 -16.09
C PHE A 17 32.68 -15.01 -14.92
N THR A 18 33.78 -15.48 -14.35
CA THR A 18 34.72 -14.60 -13.66
C THR A 18 35.69 -14.05 -14.70
N THR A 19 35.46 -12.83 -15.16
CA THR A 19 36.56 -12.01 -15.67
C THR A 19 37.32 -11.49 -14.45
N GLY A 20 38.48 -12.08 -14.19
CA GLY A 20 39.42 -11.60 -13.18
C GLY A 20 40.17 -10.35 -13.65
N GLU A 21 40.08 -9.33 -12.80
CA GLU A 21 41.11 -8.37 -12.35
C GLU A 21 41.96 -7.57 -13.36
N ARG A 22 41.72 -6.25 -13.39
CA ARG A 22 42.76 -5.26 -13.03
C ARG A 22 42.08 -3.96 -12.58
N GLY A 23 42.45 -3.50 -11.38
CA GLY A 23 41.65 -2.60 -10.57
C GLY A 23 41.65 -1.13 -10.98
N ASP A 24 40.74 -0.38 -10.34
CA ASP A 24 40.97 0.98 -9.91
C ASP A 24 39.95 1.38 -8.83
N ASN A 25 40.48 1.86 -7.71
CA ASN A 25 39.94 2.79 -6.71
C ASN A 25 38.46 2.72 -6.29
N GLY A 26 38.27 2.30 -5.02
CA GLY A 26 37.32 2.88 -4.05
C GLY A 26 36.11 3.61 -4.61
N GLY A 27 35.10 2.84 -5.01
CA GLY A 27 33.76 3.34 -5.29
C GLY A 27 32.77 2.27 -4.89
N GLY A 28 32.25 2.35 -3.67
CA GLY A 28 31.15 1.49 -3.25
C GLY A 28 30.01 1.67 -4.24
N VAL A 29 29.70 0.62 -4.99
CA VAL A 29 28.46 0.55 -5.77
C VAL A 29 27.35 0.44 -4.75
N PHE A 30 26.81 1.59 -4.33
CA PHE A 30 25.51 1.63 -3.68
C PHE A 30 24.53 1.06 -4.71
N ALA A 31 24.05 -0.17 -4.48
CA ALA A 31 22.89 -0.67 -5.18
C ALA A 31 21.79 0.39 -5.00
N ASP A 32 21.34 0.99 -6.11
CA ASP A 32 20.24 1.94 -6.08
C ASP A 32 19.06 1.23 -5.40
N PRO A 33 18.52 1.74 -4.28
CA PRO A 33 17.39 1.09 -3.64
C PRO A 33 16.26 0.95 -4.65
N GLU A 34 15.97 -0.30 -5.01
CA GLU A 34 14.96 -0.66 -5.99
C GLU A 34 13.64 0.03 -5.63
N LYS A 35 13.12 0.86 -6.54
CA LYS A 35 11.89 1.62 -6.30
C LYS A 35 10.73 0.63 -6.21
N GLN A 36 10.10 0.53 -5.04
CA GLN A 36 8.93 -0.29 -4.82
C GLN A 36 7.65 0.54 -4.86
N ALA A 37 6.57 -0.06 -5.39
CA ALA A 37 5.24 0.54 -5.40
C ALA A 37 4.19 -0.49 -4.93
N LEU A 38 3.30 -0.05 -4.04
CA LEU A 38 2.11 -0.79 -3.62
C LEU A 38 0.90 -0.16 -4.30
N LEU A 39 0.25 -0.91 -5.19
CA LEU A 39 -1.01 -0.50 -5.80
C LEU A 39 -2.17 -1.18 -5.07
N MET A 40 -3.10 -0.39 -4.56
CA MET A 40 -4.27 -0.86 -3.83
C MET A 40 -5.53 -0.31 -4.49
N GLY A 41 -6.43 -1.20 -4.89
CA GLY A 41 -7.76 -0.84 -5.34
C GLY A 41 -8.79 -1.13 -4.26
N THR A 42 -9.77 -0.26 -4.10
CA THR A 42 -10.92 -0.45 -3.20
C THR A 42 -12.22 -0.15 -3.94
N PHE A 43 -13.34 -0.55 -3.35
CA PHE A 43 -14.67 -0.08 -3.75
C PHE A 43 -15.06 1.15 -2.92
N HIS A 44 -16.09 1.89 -3.32
CA HIS A 44 -16.59 3.03 -2.55
C HIS A 44 -17.29 2.56 -1.27
N TYR A 45 -16.73 2.93 -0.11
CA TYR A 45 -17.28 2.56 1.20
C TYR A 45 -18.60 3.27 1.49
N HIS A 46 -18.72 4.51 1.00
CA HIS A 46 -19.95 5.26 1.00
C HIS A 46 -20.47 5.40 -0.43
N ASN A 47 -21.27 4.43 -0.86
CA ASN A 47 -21.90 4.45 -2.18
C ASN A 47 -23.36 4.95 -2.05
N PRO A 48 -23.69 6.16 -2.52
CA PRO A 48 -25.08 6.66 -2.57
C PRO A 48 -25.94 5.97 -3.66
N GLY A 49 -25.49 4.84 -4.21
CA GLY A 49 -26.15 4.10 -5.28
C GLY A 49 -25.68 4.43 -6.69
N ALA A 50 -24.54 5.12 -6.82
CA ALA A 50 -23.93 5.51 -8.08
C ALA A 50 -23.15 4.35 -8.75
N ASP A 51 -22.70 3.36 -7.97
CA ASP A 51 -21.97 2.23 -8.54
C ASP A 51 -22.90 1.32 -9.34
N VAL A 52 -22.43 0.91 -10.52
CA VAL A 52 -23.12 -0.06 -11.40
C VAL A 52 -23.26 -1.41 -10.70
N ALA A 53 -22.26 -1.80 -9.91
CA ALA A 53 -22.31 -2.99 -9.08
C ALA A 53 -23.14 -2.71 -7.82
N LYS A 54 -24.31 -3.36 -7.70
CA LYS A 54 -25.12 -3.34 -6.49
C LYS A 54 -24.41 -4.16 -5.40
N THR A 55 -23.65 -3.48 -4.55
CA THR A 55 -23.09 -4.09 -3.34
C THR A 55 -24.17 -4.19 -2.26
N LYS A 56 -24.06 -5.18 -1.37
CA LYS A 56 -24.87 -5.20 -0.14
C LYS A 56 -24.53 -3.95 0.67
N ALA A 57 -25.49 -3.47 1.47
CA ALA A 57 -25.22 -2.40 2.42
C ALA A 57 -23.97 -2.74 3.24
N PHE A 58 -22.94 -1.92 3.10
CA PHE A 58 -21.65 -2.08 3.76
C PHE A 58 -21.49 -0.94 4.74
N ASP A 59 -21.30 -1.28 6.02
CA ASP A 59 -21.08 -0.30 7.07
C ASP A 59 -19.61 -0.27 7.45
N ILE A 60 -18.90 0.70 6.88
CA ILE A 60 -17.47 0.91 7.16
C ILE A 60 -17.21 1.25 8.63
N LEU A 61 -18.19 1.80 9.35
CA LEU A 61 -18.03 2.18 10.75
C LEU A 61 -18.35 1.04 11.72
N SER A 62 -18.77 -0.14 11.22
CA SER A 62 -18.97 -1.32 12.05
C SER A 62 -17.66 -1.79 12.68
N GLU A 63 -17.74 -2.39 13.88
CA GLU A 63 -16.58 -2.89 14.61
C GLU A 63 -15.71 -3.83 13.75
N GLY A 64 -16.33 -4.81 13.08
CA GLY A 64 -15.60 -5.74 12.22
C GLY A 64 -14.92 -5.08 11.02
N SER A 65 -15.51 -4.03 10.43
CA SER A 65 -14.86 -3.27 9.35
C SER A 65 -13.69 -2.44 9.88
N GLN A 66 -13.81 -1.83 11.06
CA GLN A 66 -12.72 -1.07 11.69
C GLN A 66 -11.55 -1.98 12.08
N GLU A 67 -11.81 -3.20 12.59
CA GLU A 67 -10.77 -4.20 12.86
C GLU A 67 -10.01 -4.65 11.60
N GLN A 68 -10.73 -4.80 10.48
CA GLN A 68 -10.13 -5.12 9.18
C GLN A 68 -9.28 -3.97 8.65
N LEU A 69 -9.78 -2.73 8.75
CA LEU A 69 -9.02 -1.53 8.40
C LEU A 69 -7.74 -1.45 9.23
N ASP A 70 -7.81 -1.62 10.54
CA ASP A 70 -6.64 -1.62 11.42
C ASP A 70 -5.59 -2.65 11.00
N SER A 71 -6.04 -3.84 10.60
CA SER A 71 -5.17 -4.92 10.12
C SER A 71 -4.53 -4.57 8.78
N LEU A 72 -5.30 -4.06 7.83
CA LEU A 72 -4.81 -3.63 6.52
C LEU A 72 -3.82 -2.47 6.65
N THR A 73 -4.13 -1.50 7.48
CA THR A 73 -3.32 -0.32 7.68
C THR A 73 -1.99 -0.63 8.39
N LYS A 74 -1.94 -1.66 9.25
CA LYS A 74 -0.66 -2.19 9.75
C LYS A 74 0.22 -2.68 8.60
N LEU A 75 -0.34 -3.39 7.62
CA LEU A 75 0.43 -3.86 6.44
C LEU A 75 0.96 -2.69 5.60
N ILE A 76 0.15 -1.64 5.39
CA ILE A 76 0.58 -0.42 4.69
C ILE A 76 1.72 0.27 5.46
N ARG A 77 1.62 0.36 6.78
CA ARG A 77 2.66 0.93 7.63
C ARG A 77 3.95 0.11 7.59
N ASP A 78 3.84 -1.22 7.60
CA ASP A 78 4.97 -2.13 7.57
C ASP A 78 5.68 -2.11 6.19
N PHE A 79 4.94 -1.86 5.11
CA PHE A 79 5.50 -1.53 3.79
C PHE A 79 6.30 -0.21 3.80
N ASN A 80 6.07 0.66 4.79
CA ASN A 80 6.79 1.90 5.04
C ASN A 80 6.90 2.82 3.80
N PRO A 81 5.77 3.19 3.16
CA PRO A 81 5.79 4.03 1.98
C PRO A 81 6.31 5.44 2.33
N SER A 82 7.21 5.96 1.49
CA SER A 82 7.70 7.33 1.60
C SER A 82 6.73 8.36 1.01
N LYS A 83 5.80 7.93 0.16
CA LYS A 83 4.76 8.73 -0.50
C LYS A 83 3.50 7.89 -0.64
N ILE A 84 2.34 8.53 -0.48
CA ILE A 84 1.02 7.92 -0.70
C ILE A 84 0.29 8.79 -1.70
N PHE A 85 -0.12 8.18 -2.82
CA PHE A 85 -0.97 8.80 -3.82
C PHE A 85 -2.39 8.29 -3.66
N VAL A 86 -3.36 9.18 -3.88
CA VAL A 86 -4.78 8.87 -3.73
C VAL A 86 -5.52 9.29 -4.99
N GLU A 87 -6.60 8.60 -5.31
CA GLU A 87 -7.48 8.96 -6.41
C GLU A 87 -8.34 10.17 -6.01
N TRP A 88 -7.76 11.37 -6.15
CA TRP A 88 -8.43 12.63 -5.86
C TRP A 88 -8.13 13.65 -6.97
N SER A 89 -9.09 14.53 -7.25
CA SER A 89 -8.92 15.54 -8.29
C SER A 89 -7.79 16.50 -7.94
N PHE A 90 -6.85 16.70 -8.88
CA PHE A 90 -5.77 17.68 -8.71
C PHE A 90 -6.30 19.10 -8.44
N LYS A 91 -7.46 19.46 -9.00
CA LYS A 91 -8.08 20.78 -8.77
C LYS A 91 -8.55 20.99 -7.33
N GLU A 92 -8.76 19.90 -6.60
CA GLU A 92 -9.26 19.86 -5.23
C GLU A 92 -8.14 19.59 -4.20
N GLN A 93 -6.87 19.69 -4.62
CA GLN A 93 -5.72 19.44 -3.74
C GLN A 93 -5.76 20.27 -2.45
N ARG A 94 -6.15 21.55 -2.52
CA ARG A 94 -6.26 22.41 -1.33
C ARG A 94 -7.27 21.90 -0.30
N GLU A 95 -8.35 21.29 -0.78
CA GLU A 95 -9.36 20.70 0.09
C GLU A 95 -8.81 19.43 0.76
N LEU A 96 -8.18 18.55 -0.03
CA LEU A 96 -7.51 17.36 0.48
C LEU A 96 -6.44 17.72 1.53
N ASP A 97 -5.64 18.75 1.27
CA ASP A 97 -4.63 19.26 2.22
C ASP A 97 -5.27 19.76 3.53
N SER A 98 -6.42 20.46 3.44
CA SER A 98 -7.16 20.92 4.62
C SER A 98 -7.70 19.75 5.44
N LEU A 99 -8.24 18.72 4.78
CA LEU A 99 -8.73 17.51 5.43
C LEU A 99 -7.58 16.75 6.10
N TYR A 100 -6.43 16.67 5.44
CA TYR A 100 -5.22 16.08 6.01
C TYR A 100 -4.71 16.87 7.24
N GLN A 101 -4.79 18.20 7.22
CA GLN A 101 -4.44 19.02 8.39
C GLN A 101 -5.35 18.73 9.60
N LEU A 102 -6.67 18.60 9.38
CA LEU A 102 -7.61 18.20 10.45
C LEU A 102 -7.24 16.82 11.01
N TYR A 103 -6.84 15.89 10.15
CA TYR A 103 -6.37 14.57 10.59
C TYR A 103 -5.10 14.66 11.44
N ARG A 104 -4.13 15.48 11.02
CA ARG A 104 -2.89 15.73 11.77
C ARG A 104 -3.10 16.38 13.13
N GLN A 105 -4.16 17.16 13.26
CA GLN A 105 -4.57 17.78 14.52
C GLN A 105 -5.36 16.82 15.42
N GLY A 106 -5.72 15.62 14.92
CA GLY A 106 -6.50 14.63 15.66
C GLY A 106 -8.00 14.95 15.74
N ILE A 107 -8.49 15.93 14.98
CA ILE A 107 -9.89 16.40 15.07
C ILE A 107 -10.74 15.99 13.86
N TYR A 108 -10.18 15.29 12.87
CA TYR A 108 -10.89 14.93 11.64
C TYR A 108 -12.19 14.15 11.89
N PHE A 109 -12.12 13.02 12.60
CA PHE A 109 -13.30 12.18 12.87
C PHE A 109 -14.23 12.76 13.93
N ASP A 110 -13.70 13.64 14.79
CA ASP A 110 -14.48 14.32 15.82
C ASP A 110 -15.16 15.59 15.31
N ASN A 111 -14.83 16.06 14.09
CA ASN A 111 -15.39 17.27 13.52
C ASN A 111 -16.88 17.07 13.20
N PRO A 112 -17.80 17.76 13.91
CA PRO A 112 -19.25 17.61 13.68
C PRO A 112 -19.70 18.23 12.35
N GLY A 113 -18.90 19.12 11.76
CA GLY A 113 -19.17 19.70 10.45
C GLY A 113 -18.77 18.82 9.26
N LEU A 114 -18.15 17.67 9.52
CA LEU A 114 -17.70 16.77 8.48
C LEU A 114 -18.86 15.88 8.00
N SER A 115 -19.16 15.95 6.69
CA SER A 115 -20.25 15.17 6.10
C SER A 115 -19.96 13.67 6.12
N ASP A 116 -21.03 12.87 5.97
CA ASP A 116 -20.94 11.41 5.87
C ASP A 116 -20.04 10.95 4.73
N PHE A 117 -20.01 11.71 3.62
CA PHE A 117 -19.10 11.45 2.52
C PHE A 117 -17.65 11.41 3.01
N TYR A 118 -17.14 12.50 3.60
CA TYR A 118 -15.74 12.53 4.07
C TYR A 118 -15.49 11.60 5.27
N ARG A 119 -16.47 11.45 6.16
CA ARG A 119 -16.35 10.58 7.34
C ARG A 119 -16.24 9.11 6.97
N LYS A 120 -16.96 8.68 5.93
CA LYS A 120 -17.04 7.26 5.51
C LYS A 120 -16.26 6.97 4.22
N ASN A 121 -15.61 7.96 3.62
CA ASN A 121 -14.85 7.79 2.39
C ASN A 121 -13.60 6.93 2.60
N GLU A 122 -13.33 6.09 1.60
CA GLU A 122 -12.28 5.08 1.59
C GLU A 122 -10.87 5.61 1.79
N ILE A 123 -10.56 6.77 1.19
CA ILE A 123 -9.24 7.38 1.29
C ILE A 123 -8.95 7.74 2.75
N PHE A 124 -9.90 8.40 3.42
CA PHE A 124 -9.69 8.84 4.80
C PHE A 124 -9.78 7.69 5.79
N GLN A 125 -10.65 6.70 5.56
CA GLN A 125 -10.74 5.51 6.41
C GLN A 125 -9.46 4.68 6.34
N LEU A 126 -8.90 4.42 5.15
CA LEU A 126 -7.65 3.64 4.98
C LEU A 126 -6.41 4.35 5.52
N LEU A 127 -6.32 5.66 5.28
CA LEU A 127 -5.11 6.41 5.59
C LEU A 127 -5.07 6.89 7.05
N SER A 128 -6.22 6.90 7.73
CA SER A 128 -6.29 7.34 9.12
C SER A 128 -5.53 6.45 10.10
N GLY A 129 -5.37 5.16 9.85
CA GLY A 129 -4.51 4.32 10.68
C GLY A 129 -3.02 4.41 10.29
N SER A 130 -2.70 4.95 9.11
CA SER A 130 -1.40 4.71 8.46
C SER A 130 -0.30 5.62 9.01
N ARG A 131 -0.65 6.70 9.73
CA ARG A 131 0.28 7.69 10.31
C ARG A 131 1.37 8.20 9.34
N ILE A 132 1.10 8.16 8.03
CA ILE A 132 2.03 8.60 6.98
C ILE A 132 1.46 9.81 6.28
N ALA A 133 2.32 10.71 5.84
CA ALA A 133 1.92 11.91 5.12
C ALA A 133 1.55 11.60 3.68
N CYS A 134 0.33 11.99 3.29
CA CYS A 134 -0.01 12.21 1.89
C CYS A 134 0.88 13.33 1.36
N VAL A 135 1.42 13.14 0.16
CA VAL A 135 2.21 14.13 -0.58
C VAL A 135 1.58 14.32 -1.94
#